data_AF-A0A5N7CE95-F1
#
_entry.id   AF-A0A5N7CE95-F1
#
_cell.length_a   1.000
_cell.length_b   1.000
_cell.length_c   1.000
_cell.angle_alpha   90.00
_cell.angle_beta   90.00
_cell.angle_gamma   90.00
#
_symmetry.space_group_name_H-M   'P 1'
#
loop_
_entity.id
_entity.type
_entity.pdbx_description
1 polymer ?
#
loop_
_entity_poly.entity_id
_entity_poly.type
_entity_poly.pdbx_seq_one_letter_code
_entity_poly.pdbx_strand_id
1 'polypeptide(L)'
;MPPLFEPLRVGNVTVNHRARASVPGNLIIAEATVISAIQAWKKITDAVHGKGSYIFCQLVAPGRVADTGTLRKEGGFEVSAPIPIPWKMIYDFMRDFAIAAKNAIAAGFEGVEVYGSNGYQVDQFLQDVRNWRTDQWGGSVENRARFGIEVSKALVEAVWCGTGFRISPWNTWQGMKMADPVPQFPYLVRQLNIDTWGRKTPVLIVGGYKPENVLHAIQHEYKDHNIAHGIPLQEYDRDTFYTPMQCHGYADYPFSSEFQACLKN
;
A
#
# COMPACT_ATOMS: atom_id res chain seq x y z
N MET A 1 12.05 -8.93 21.08
CA MET A 1 11.75 -9.02 19.64
C MET A 1 12.99 -8.61 18.85
N PRO A 2 13.09 -9.00 17.59
CA PRO A 2 14.08 -8.50 16.65
C PRO A 2 14.44 -7.00 16.72
N PRO A 3 15.70 -6.59 16.93
CA PRO A 3 16.22 -5.32 16.38
C PRO A 3 15.92 -5.22 14.86
N LEU A 4 16.00 -4.03 14.24
CA LEU A 4 15.65 -3.77 12.83
C LEU A 4 16.25 -4.77 11.81
N PHE A 5 17.39 -5.36 12.14
CA PHE A 5 18.14 -6.32 11.33
C PHE A 5 17.89 -7.78 11.68
N GLU A 6 17.15 -8.06 12.76
CA GLU A 6 16.68 -9.42 12.98
C GLU A 6 15.55 -9.71 11.97
N PRO A 7 15.53 -10.92 11.41
CA PRO A 7 14.58 -11.28 10.37
C PRO A 7 13.11 -11.13 10.82
N LEU A 8 12.32 -10.40 10.03
CA LEU A 8 10.87 -10.27 10.25
C LEU A 8 10.11 -11.09 9.19
N ARG A 9 9.21 -11.96 9.64
CA ARG A 9 8.32 -12.66 8.72
C ARG A 9 7.12 -11.77 8.35
N VAL A 10 7.01 -11.43 7.07
CA VAL A 10 5.87 -10.70 6.49
C VAL A 10 5.20 -11.64 5.48
N GLY A 11 4.09 -12.26 5.88
CA GLY A 11 3.46 -13.31 5.07
C GLY A 11 4.42 -14.48 4.80
N ASN A 12 4.72 -14.71 3.52
CA ASN A 12 5.63 -15.75 3.02
C ASN A 12 7.10 -15.31 2.93
N VAL A 13 7.43 -14.03 3.16
CA VAL A 13 8.81 -13.54 3.04
C VAL A 13 9.45 -13.29 4.39
N THR A 14 10.77 -13.44 4.43
CA THR A 14 11.62 -13.12 5.58
C THR A 14 12.44 -11.89 5.26
N VAL A 15 12.10 -10.77 5.90
CA VAL A 15 12.66 -9.45 5.64
C VAL A 15 13.79 -9.16 6.63
N ASN A 16 15.02 -9.05 6.12
CA ASN A 16 16.25 -8.85 6.89
C ASN A 16 16.64 -7.37 7.00
N HIS A 17 16.23 -6.54 6.05
CA HIS A 17 16.57 -5.11 6.00
C HIS A 17 15.36 -4.27 5.57
N ARG A 18 15.45 -2.92 5.62
CA ARG A 18 14.32 -1.99 5.37
C ARG A 18 14.69 -0.84 4.43
N ALA A 19 15.39 -1.15 3.34
CA ALA A 19 15.75 -0.25 2.24
C ALA A 19 15.04 -0.68 0.93
N ARG A 20 15.33 -0.01 -0.19
CA ARG A 20 15.12 -0.60 -1.53
C ARG A 20 16.03 -1.82 -1.71
N ALA A 21 16.06 -2.43 -2.89
CA ALA A 21 16.86 -3.63 -3.17
C ALA A 21 18.39 -3.37 -3.26
N SER A 22 18.96 -2.53 -2.39
CA SER A 22 20.41 -2.26 -2.32
C SER A 22 21.17 -3.35 -1.58
N VAL A 23 20.51 -4.06 -0.66
CA VAL A 23 21.05 -5.27 0.01
C VAL A 23 20.03 -6.42 -0.13
N PRO A 24 20.44 -7.70 -0.11
CA PRO A 24 19.50 -8.81 -0.12
C PRO A 24 18.58 -8.80 1.11
N GLY A 25 17.35 -9.28 0.98
CA GLY A 25 16.39 -9.42 2.08
C GLY A 25 15.56 -8.18 2.40
N ASN A 26 15.44 -7.22 1.48
CA ASN A 26 14.50 -6.11 1.63
C ASN A 26 13.10 -6.46 1.13
N LEU A 27 12.08 -5.77 1.66
CA LEU A 27 10.72 -5.79 1.11
C LEU A 27 10.40 -4.40 0.55
N ILE A 28 10.02 -4.36 -0.73
CA ILE A 28 9.52 -3.17 -1.41
C ILE A 28 8.00 -3.31 -1.55
N ILE A 29 7.26 -2.24 -1.28
CA ILE A 29 5.87 -2.12 -1.73
C ILE A 29 5.91 -1.26 -3.00
N ALA A 30 5.48 -1.82 -4.12
CA ALA A 30 5.48 -1.14 -5.41
C ALA A 30 4.59 0.11 -5.37
N GLU A 31 4.80 0.98 -6.36
CA GLU A 31 3.86 2.09 -6.59
C GLU A 31 2.44 1.57 -6.88
N ALA A 32 1.47 2.46 -6.65
CA ALA A 32 0.06 2.15 -6.82
C ALA A 32 -0.21 1.66 -8.25
N THR A 33 -0.55 0.38 -8.36
CA THR A 33 -0.79 -0.29 -9.63
C THR A 33 -2.29 -0.43 -9.85
N VAL A 34 -2.79 0.23 -10.90
CA VAL A 34 -4.19 0.08 -11.31
C VAL A 34 -4.44 -1.39 -11.64
N ILE A 35 -5.54 -1.94 -11.12
CA ILE A 35 -5.87 -3.38 -11.20
C ILE A 35 -5.89 -3.97 -12.62
N SER A 36 -5.98 -3.14 -13.67
CA SER A 36 -5.92 -3.55 -15.08
C SER A 36 -4.50 -3.58 -15.69
N ALA A 37 -3.46 -3.07 -15.02
CA ALA A 37 -2.17 -2.74 -15.62
C ALA A 37 -0.97 -3.53 -15.03
N ILE A 38 -1.05 -4.87 -14.99
CA ILE A 38 -0.08 -5.70 -14.25
C ILE A 38 0.97 -6.40 -15.14
N GLN A 39 0.67 -6.66 -16.41
CA GLN A 39 1.49 -7.55 -17.24
C GLN A 39 2.93 -7.07 -17.51
N ALA A 40 3.19 -5.77 -17.41
CA ALA A 40 4.53 -5.20 -17.63
C ALA A 40 5.50 -5.40 -16.44
N TRP A 41 5.01 -5.83 -15.28
CA TRP A 41 5.79 -5.84 -14.04
C TRP A 41 6.84 -6.94 -13.95
N LYS A 42 6.75 -8.00 -14.78
CA LYS A 42 7.66 -9.15 -14.68
C LYS A 42 9.15 -8.77 -14.78
N LYS A 43 9.49 -7.81 -15.64
CA LYS A 43 10.89 -7.35 -15.76
C LYS A 43 11.39 -6.69 -14.47
N ILE A 44 10.49 -6.02 -13.73
CA ILE A 44 10.82 -5.30 -12.50
C ILE A 44 10.94 -6.30 -11.35
N THR A 45 10.01 -7.24 -11.21
CA THR A 45 10.07 -8.29 -10.19
C THR A 45 11.33 -9.14 -10.38
N ASP A 46 11.63 -9.59 -11.61
CA ASP A 46 12.85 -10.33 -11.92
C ASP A 46 14.12 -9.55 -11.52
N ALA A 47 14.15 -8.22 -11.74
CA ALA A 47 15.29 -7.38 -11.34
C ALA A 47 15.43 -7.21 -9.82
N VAL A 48 14.31 -7.14 -9.08
CA VAL A 48 14.33 -7.09 -7.61
C VAL A 48 14.79 -8.43 -7.02
N HIS A 49 14.30 -9.54 -7.59
CA HIS A 49 14.70 -10.89 -7.21
C HIS A 49 16.17 -11.17 -7.51
N GLY A 50 16.68 -10.67 -8.63
CA GLY A 50 18.10 -10.75 -8.98
C GLY A 50 19.02 -10.08 -7.94
N LYS A 51 18.48 -9.19 -7.09
CA LYS A 51 19.17 -8.58 -5.95
C LYS A 51 18.82 -9.23 -4.60
N GLY A 52 18.16 -10.38 -4.62
CA GLY A 52 17.79 -11.16 -3.43
C GLY A 52 16.76 -10.46 -2.54
N SER A 53 15.96 -9.54 -3.08
CA SER A 53 14.92 -8.80 -2.35
C SER A 53 13.53 -9.20 -2.82
N TYR A 54 12.50 -8.77 -2.09
CA TYR A 54 11.09 -9.08 -2.33
C TYR A 54 10.30 -7.83 -2.70
N ILE A 55 9.19 -8.01 -3.41
CA ILE A 55 8.31 -6.91 -3.79
C ILE A 55 6.84 -7.32 -3.71
N PHE A 56 6.02 -6.45 -3.12
CA PHE A 56 4.57 -6.57 -3.06
C PHE A 56 3.91 -5.58 -4.02
N CYS A 57 2.83 -5.98 -4.69
CA CYS A 57 2.07 -5.12 -5.59
C CYS A 57 0.97 -4.38 -4.83
N GLN A 58 1.00 -3.05 -4.80
CA GLN A 58 -0.08 -2.25 -4.21
C GLN A 58 -1.22 -2.08 -5.23
N LEU A 59 -2.36 -2.69 -4.97
CA LEU A 59 -3.52 -2.67 -5.87
C LEU A 59 -4.43 -1.47 -5.58
N VAL A 60 -4.69 -0.67 -6.62
CA VAL A 60 -5.53 0.53 -6.52
C VAL A 60 -6.67 0.53 -7.54
N ALA A 61 -7.80 1.04 -7.08
CA ALA A 61 -8.85 1.53 -7.94
C ALA A 61 -9.07 3.02 -7.64
N PRO A 62 -9.01 3.91 -8.65
CA PRO A 62 -9.01 5.35 -8.41
C PRO A 62 -10.37 5.87 -7.90
N GLY A 63 -11.47 5.24 -8.32
CA GLY A 63 -12.82 5.70 -7.97
C GLY A 63 -13.07 7.13 -8.45
N ARG A 64 -13.61 7.99 -7.58
CA ARG A 64 -13.98 9.37 -7.95
C ARG A 64 -12.82 10.27 -8.37
N VAL A 65 -11.58 9.88 -8.10
CA VAL A 65 -10.37 10.65 -8.43
C VAL A 65 -9.65 10.12 -9.67
N ALA A 66 -10.32 9.27 -10.45
CA ALA A 66 -9.84 8.84 -11.74
C ALA A 66 -9.62 10.05 -12.67
N ASP A 67 -8.54 10.01 -13.45
CA ASP A 67 -8.27 11.03 -14.45
C ASP A 67 -9.30 10.94 -15.58
N THR A 68 -10.12 11.99 -15.72
CA THR A 68 -11.21 12.02 -16.70
C THR A 68 -10.70 12.07 -18.13
N GLY A 69 -9.50 12.63 -18.35
CA GLY A 69 -8.83 12.62 -19.66
C GLY A 69 -8.47 11.20 -20.11
N THR A 70 -7.89 10.41 -19.21
CA THR A 70 -7.56 9.00 -19.43
C THR A 70 -8.81 8.17 -19.66
N LEU A 71 -9.85 8.33 -18.82
CA LEU A 71 -11.13 7.63 -19.01
C LEU A 71 -11.79 7.96 -20.35
N ARG A 72 -11.72 9.20 -20.81
CA ARG A 72 -12.21 9.60 -22.13
C ARG A 72 -11.38 8.97 -23.25
N LYS A 73 -10.06 9.00 -23.13
CA LYS A 73 -9.14 8.49 -24.15
C LYS A 73 -9.22 6.97 -24.29
N GLU A 74 -9.28 6.24 -23.19
CA GLU A 74 -9.24 4.77 -23.16
C GLU A 74 -10.64 4.14 -23.25
N GLY A 75 -11.64 4.76 -22.63
CA GLY A 75 -13.00 4.21 -22.54
C GLY A 75 -14.02 4.88 -23.47
N GLY A 76 -13.71 6.03 -24.06
CA GLY A 76 -14.63 6.76 -24.93
C GLY A 76 -15.81 7.43 -24.20
N PHE A 77 -15.75 7.56 -22.87
CA PHE A 77 -16.85 8.12 -22.07
C PHE A 77 -16.63 9.60 -21.76
N GLU A 78 -17.69 10.41 -21.84
CA GLU A 78 -17.72 11.71 -21.20
C GLU A 78 -18.07 11.56 -19.72
N VAL A 79 -17.07 11.77 -18.87
CA VAL A 79 -17.25 11.71 -17.41
C VAL A 79 -17.77 13.05 -16.92
N SER A 80 -19.01 13.08 -16.45
CA SER A 80 -19.66 14.29 -15.90
C SER A 80 -19.54 14.40 -14.38
N ALA A 81 -19.76 13.29 -13.67
CA ALA A 81 -19.64 13.21 -12.21
C ALA A 81 -19.45 11.76 -11.75
N PRO A 82 -18.82 11.53 -10.58
CA PRO A 82 -18.81 10.22 -9.95
C PRO A 82 -20.23 9.82 -9.52
N ILE A 83 -20.60 8.57 -9.78
CA ILE A 83 -21.86 7.99 -9.31
C ILE A 83 -21.57 6.91 -8.25
N PRO A 84 -22.45 6.70 -7.25
CA PRO A 84 -22.33 5.57 -6.35
C PRO A 84 -22.33 4.25 -7.13
N ILE A 85 -21.37 3.37 -6.87
CA ILE A 85 -21.32 2.05 -7.51
C ILE A 85 -22.65 1.32 -7.22
N PRO A 86 -23.41 0.88 -8.23
CA PRO A 86 -24.61 0.08 -8.01
C PRO A 86 -24.27 -1.17 -7.22
N TRP A 87 -25.11 -1.57 -6.25
CA TRP A 87 -24.80 -2.69 -5.35
C TRP A 87 -24.47 -3.99 -6.09
N LYS A 88 -25.05 -4.18 -7.28
CA LYS A 88 -24.83 -5.31 -8.18
C LYS A 88 -23.37 -5.42 -8.65
N MET A 89 -22.74 -4.27 -8.90
CA MET A 89 -21.38 -4.16 -9.45
C MET A 89 -20.29 -4.21 -8.38
N ILE A 90 -20.65 -4.07 -7.09
CA ILE A 90 -19.67 -4.14 -5.99
C ILE A 90 -18.97 -5.50 -5.99
N TYR A 91 -19.69 -6.57 -6.26
CA TYR A 91 -19.12 -7.93 -6.36
C TYR A 91 -18.23 -8.12 -7.58
N ASP A 92 -18.55 -7.48 -8.71
CA ASP A 92 -17.68 -7.50 -9.89
C ASP A 92 -16.36 -6.80 -9.57
N PHE A 93 -16.41 -5.69 -8.84
CA PHE A 93 -15.22 -4.98 -8.38
C PHE A 93 -14.32 -5.85 -7.49
N MET A 94 -14.91 -6.63 -6.58
CA MET A 94 -14.16 -7.59 -5.75
C MET A 94 -13.50 -8.67 -6.62
N ARG A 95 -14.21 -9.14 -7.65
CA ARG A 95 -13.66 -10.10 -8.62
C ARG A 95 -12.48 -9.50 -9.38
N ASP A 96 -12.56 -8.24 -9.78
CA ASP A 96 -11.49 -7.56 -10.50
C ASP A 96 -10.24 -7.41 -9.62
N PHE A 97 -10.40 -7.08 -8.34
CA PHE A 97 -9.31 -7.09 -7.36
C PHE A 97 -8.67 -8.49 -7.22
N ALA A 98 -9.47 -9.55 -7.18
CA ALA A 98 -8.96 -10.92 -7.10
C ALA A 98 -8.20 -11.34 -8.38
N ILE A 99 -8.71 -10.96 -9.56
CA ILE A 99 -8.03 -11.19 -10.85
C ILE A 99 -6.70 -10.45 -10.88
N ALA A 100 -6.69 -9.17 -10.46
CA ALA A 100 -5.48 -8.37 -10.36
C ALA A 100 -4.46 -9.01 -9.41
N ALA A 101 -4.90 -9.51 -8.25
CA ALA A 101 -4.02 -10.20 -7.33
C ALA A 101 -3.37 -11.43 -7.99
N LYS A 102 -4.15 -12.28 -8.68
CA LYS A 102 -3.62 -13.44 -9.41
C LYS A 102 -2.61 -13.03 -10.49
N ASN A 103 -2.91 -11.95 -11.22
CA ASN A 103 -2.01 -11.41 -12.23
C ASN A 103 -0.70 -10.90 -11.61
N ALA A 104 -0.75 -10.29 -10.42
CA ALA A 104 0.44 -9.82 -9.72
C ALA A 104 1.33 -11.01 -9.33
N ILE A 105 0.75 -12.08 -8.78
CA ILE A 105 1.53 -13.28 -8.46
C ILE A 105 2.11 -13.92 -9.73
N ALA A 106 1.34 -13.99 -10.82
CA ALA A 106 1.84 -14.46 -12.11
C ALA A 106 2.98 -13.57 -12.67
N ALA A 107 2.99 -12.28 -12.34
CA ALA A 107 4.07 -11.35 -12.68
C ALA A 107 5.27 -11.45 -11.72
N GLY A 108 5.24 -12.31 -10.71
CA GLY A 108 6.38 -12.56 -9.80
C GLY A 108 6.40 -11.71 -8.53
N PHE A 109 5.29 -11.10 -8.13
CA PHE A 109 5.22 -10.48 -6.80
C PHE A 109 5.06 -11.55 -5.71
N GLU A 110 5.64 -11.34 -4.53
CA GLU A 110 5.46 -12.25 -3.38
C GLU A 110 4.10 -12.10 -2.69
N GLY A 111 3.49 -10.94 -2.88
CA GLY A 111 2.28 -10.54 -2.17
C GLY A 111 1.64 -9.30 -2.79
N VAL A 112 0.49 -8.94 -2.24
CA VAL A 112 -0.32 -7.82 -2.68
C VAL A 112 -0.73 -6.96 -1.49
N GLU A 113 -0.95 -5.67 -1.71
CA GLU A 113 -1.47 -4.74 -0.71
C GLU A 113 -2.73 -4.06 -1.24
N VAL A 114 -3.81 -4.05 -0.44
CA VAL A 114 -4.98 -3.23 -0.73
C VAL A 114 -4.65 -1.77 -0.45
N TYR A 115 -4.78 -0.90 -1.45
CA TYR A 115 -4.63 0.54 -1.25
C TYR A 115 -5.91 1.17 -0.67
N GLY A 116 -6.13 0.96 0.63
CA GLY A 116 -7.27 1.47 1.39
C GLY A 116 -7.07 2.87 1.98
N SER A 117 -6.32 3.74 1.31
CA SER A 117 -5.91 5.03 1.86
C SER A 117 -5.91 6.15 0.80
N ASN A 118 -5.62 7.38 1.23
CA ASN A 118 -5.40 8.55 0.38
C ASN A 118 -6.58 8.94 -0.53
N GLY A 119 -7.79 8.52 -0.19
CA GLY A 119 -9.01 8.90 -0.91
C GLY A 119 -9.28 8.10 -2.18
N TYR A 120 -8.60 6.98 -2.40
CA TYR A 120 -8.93 6.03 -3.47
C TYR A 120 -10.16 5.18 -3.15
N GLN A 121 -10.62 4.36 -4.10
CA GLN A 121 -11.95 3.74 -4.07
C GLN A 121 -12.27 3.02 -2.75
N VAL A 122 -11.33 2.26 -2.19
CA VAL A 122 -11.54 1.55 -0.92
C VAL A 122 -11.70 2.55 0.24
N ASP A 123 -10.85 3.57 0.32
CA ASP A 123 -10.94 4.63 1.34
C ASP A 123 -12.21 5.49 1.19
N GLN A 124 -12.70 5.67 -0.04
CA GLN A 124 -13.99 6.31 -0.32
C GLN A 124 -15.18 5.54 0.29
N PHE A 125 -15.09 4.21 0.44
CA PHE A 125 -16.08 3.43 1.18
C PHE A 125 -15.89 3.55 2.70
N LEU A 126 -14.65 3.61 3.19
CA LEU A 126 -14.36 3.61 4.63
C LEU A 126 -14.87 4.87 5.34
N GLN A 127 -14.80 6.03 4.69
CA GLN A 127 -15.01 7.32 5.36
C GLN A 127 -16.39 7.94 5.06
N ASP A 128 -17.09 8.40 6.10
CA ASP A 128 -18.43 9.01 6.00
C ASP A 128 -18.47 10.37 5.28
N VAL A 129 -17.32 11.03 5.13
CA VAL A 129 -17.16 12.23 4.28
C VAL A 129 -17.28 11.92 2.78
N ARG A 130 -17.28 10.64 2.40
CA ARG A 130 -17.46 10.17 1.02
C ARG A 130 -18.52 9.10 0.85
N ASN A 131 -18.71 8.24 1.84
CA ASN A 131 -19.70 7.18 1.79
C ASN A 131 -21.01 7.61 2.46
N TRP A 132 -21.92 8.13 1.63
CA TRP A 132 -23.28 8.53 2.03
C TRP A 132 -24.32 7.46 1.68
N ARG A 133 -23.90 6.20 1.48
CA ARG A 133 -24.83 5.11 1.16
C ARG A 133 -25.69 4.78 2.39
N THR A 134 -26.91 4.35 2.11
CA THR A 134 -27.89 3.89 3.11
C THR A 134 -28.14 2.38 3.05
N ASP A 135 -27.41 1.67 2.19
CA ASP A 135 -27.46 0.21 2.07
C ASP A 135 -26.39 -0.47 2.96
N GLN A 136 -26.24 -1.79 2.81
CA GLN A 136 -25.30 -2.60 3.61
C GLN A 136 -23.81 -2.23 3.41
N TRP A 137 -23.50 -1.28 2.53
CA TRP A 137 -22.15 -0.81 2.23
C TRP A 137 -21.88 0.61 2.75
N GLY A 138 -22.80 1.22 3.50
CA GLY A 138 -22.59 2.52 4.17
C GLY A 138 -23.48 2.75 5.39
N GLY A 139 -23.47 3.98 5.89
CA GLY A 139 -24.23 4.39 7.08
C GLY A 139 -23.53 4.07 8.39
N SER A 140 -23.30 2.79 8.70
CA SER A 140 -22.62 2.36 9.94
C SER A 140 -21.11 2.13 9.74
N VAL A 141 -20.36 2.06 10.84
CA VAL A 141 -18.92 1.74 10.84
C VAL A 141 -18.66 0.38 10.18
N GLU A 142 -19.47 -0.62 10.52
CA GLU A 142 -19.41 -1.99 10.00
C GLU A 142 -19.67 -2.01 8.50
N ASN A 143 -20.72 -1.33 8.05
CA ASN A 143 -21.10 -1.31 6.65
C ASN A 143 -20.09 -0.56 5.78
N ARG A 144 -19.52 0.54 6.27
CA ARG A 144 -18.42 1.25 5.57
C ARG A 144 -17.15 0.42 5.47
N ALA A 145 -16.82 -0.31 6.54
CA ALA A 145 -15.65 -1.21 6.55
C ALA A 145 -15.82 -2.44 5.65
N ARG A 146 -17.07 -2.88 5.43
CA ARG A 146 -17.40 -4.12 4.73
C ARG A 146 -16.71 -4.24 3.37
N PHE A 147 -16.72 -3.19 2.56
CA PHE A 147 -16.11 -3.25 1.23
C PHE A 147 -14.61 -3.57 1.29
N GLY A 148 -13.84 -2.87 2.14
CA GLY A 148 -12.41 -3.12 2.30
C GLY A 148 -12.11 -4.52 2.86
N ILE A 149 -12.92 -4.99 3.81
CA ILE A 149 -12.79 -6.34 4.39
C ILE A 149 -13.04 -7.41 3.32
N GLU A 150 -14.13 -7.30 2.56
CA GLU A 150 -14.48 -8.29 1.54
C GLU A 150 -13.48 -8.30 0.36
N VAL A 151 -12.96 -7.13 -0.05
CA VAL A 151 -11.82 -7.06 -1.00
C VAL A 151 -10.61 -7.82 -0.45
N SER A 152 -10.30 -7.65 0.84
CA SER A 152 -9.14 -8.30 1.46
C SER A 152 -9.32 -9.82 1.54
N LYS A 153 -10.53 -10.29 1.87
CA LYS A 153 -10.86 -11.72 1.84
C LYS A 153 -10.73 -12.30 0.43
N ALA A 154 -11.25 -11.60 -0.58
CA ALA A 154 -11.15 -12.03 -1.98
C ALA A 154 -9.68 -12.16 -2.44
N LEU A 155 -8.81 -11.25 -2.02
CA LEU A 155 -7.37 -11.35 -2.25
C LEU A 155 -6.77 -12.59 -1.57
N VAL A 156 -7.02 -12.78 -0.28
CA VAL A 156 -6.49 -13.92 0.47
C VAL A 156 -6.93 -15.26 -0.16
N GLU A 157 -8.20 -15.37 -0.52
CA GLU A 157 -8.74 -16.57 -1.20
C GLU A 157 -8.13 -16.78 -2.59
N ALA A 158 -7.84 -15.69 -3.31
CA ALA A 158 -7.33 -15.76 -4.68
C ALA A 158 -5.87 -16.19 -4.79
N VAL A 159 -5.01 -15.75 -3.85
CA VAL A 159 -3.54 -15.91 -3.99
C VAL A 159 -2.86 -16.66 -2.85
N TRP A 160 -3.52 -16.81 -1.68
CA TRP A 160 -2.98 -17.52 -0.51
C TRP A 160 -1.55 -17.11 -0.07
N CYS A 161 -1.09 -15.94 -0.49
CA CYS A 161 0.22 -15.38 -0.17
C CYS A 161 0.09 -14.07 0.63
N GLY A 162 1.21 -13.38 0.90
CA GLY A 162 1.22 -12.18 1.74
C GLY A 162 0.23 -11.11 1.25
N THR A 163 -0.79 -10.80 2.06
CA THR A 163 -1.78 -9.76 1.77
C THR A 163 -1.67 -8.65 2.82
N GLY A 164 -1.42 -7.42 2.38
CA GLY A 164 -1.39 -6.21 3.21
C GLY A 164 -2.61 -5.33 3.02
N PHE A 165 -2.81 -4.38 3.92
CA PHE A 165 -3.82 -3.33 3.79
C PHE A 165 -3.26 -2.00 4.27
N ARG A 166 -3.33 -0.97 3.43
CA ARG A 166 -2.86 0.37 3.77
C ARG A 166 -4.01 1.27 4.20
N ILE A 167 -3.84 2.02 5.29
CA ILE A 167 -4.80 3.01 5.81
C ILE A 167 -4.15 4.37 6.04
N SER A 168 -4.95 5.44 6.04
CA SER A 168 -4.50 6.81 6.33
C SER A 168 -5.56 7.60 7.11
N PRO A 169 -5.81 7.26 8.39
CA PRO A 169 -7.01 7.72 9.12
C PRO A 169 -7.13 9.24 9.27
N TRP A 170 -5.99 9.94 9.32
CA TRP A 170 -5.92 11.38 9.56
C TRP A 170 -5.57 12.20 8.31
N ASN A 171 -5.46 11.57 7.14
CA ASN A 171 -5.08 12.25 5.91
C ASN A 171 -6.25 13.08 5.34
N THR A 172 -5.99 14.35 5.01
CA THR A 172 -6.95 15.29 4.41
C THR A 172 -6.90 15.32 2.89
N TRP A 173 -5.90 14.66 2.26
CA TRP A 173 -5.73 14.60 0.82
C TRP A 173 -6.99 14.12 0.11
N GLN A 174 -7.26 14.64 -1.10
CA GLN A 174 -8.48 14.35 -1.85
C GLN A 174 -9.77 14.59 -1.03
N GLY A 175 -9.75 15.57 -0.11
CA GLY A 175 -10.86 15.92 0.76
C GLY A 175 -11.36 14.74 1.61
N MET A 176 -10.44 13.89 2.06
CA MET A 176 -10.71 12.87 3.05
C MET A 176 -10.65 13.46 4.47
N LYS A 177 -10.57 12.59 5.47
CA LYS A 177 -10.64 12.83 6.91
C LYS A 177 -12.08 12.99 7.42
N MET A 178 -12.59 11.92 8.01
CA MET A 178 -13.78 11.94 8.86
C MET A 178 -13.61 12.92 10.03
N ALA A 179 -14.72 13.44 10.56
CA ALA A 179 -14.68 14.26 11.77
C ALA A 179 -14.07 13.48 12.95
N ASP A 180 -14.48 12.22 13.12
CA ASP A 180 -13.90 11.29 14.09
C ASP A 180 -13.54 9.94 13.42
N PRO A 181 -12.25 9.68 13.13
CA PRO A 181 -11.81 8.41 12.53
C PRO A 181 -11.65 7.27 13.54
N VAL A 182 -11.68 7.54 14.86
CA VAL A 182 -11.38 6.55 15.91
C VAL A 182 -12.37 5.39 15.97
N PRO A 183 -13.67 5.56 15.68
CA PRO A 183 -14.57 4.41 15.56
C PRO A 183 -14.28 3.55 14.33
N GLN A 184 -13.90 4.17 13.20
CA GLN A 184 -13.85 3.52 11.90
C GLN A 184 -12.62 2.63 11.70
N PHE A 185 -11.42 3.19 11.92
CA PHE A 185 -10.18 2.52 11.53
C PHE A 185 -9.73 1.42 12.49
N PRO A 186 -9.82 1.58 13.83
CA PRO A 186 -9.65 0.49 14.78
C PRO A 186 -10.61 -0.68 14.55
N TYR A 187 -11.87 -0.42 14.18
CA TYR A 187 -12.81 -1.49 13.80
C TYR A 187 -12.28 -2.26 12.57
N LEU A 188 -11.92 -1.55 11.51
CA LEU A 188 -11.37 -2.15 10.29
C LEU A 188 -10.12 -3.00 10.59
N VAL A 189 -9.14 -2.44 11.33
CA VAL A 189 -7.90 -3.14 11.69
C VAL A 189 -8.20 -4.42 12.49
N ARG A 190 -9.16 -4.35 13.43
CA ARG A 190 -9.58 -5.50 14.21
C ARG A 190 -10.19 -6.60 13.33
N GLN A 191 -11.08 -6.24 12.42
CA GLN A 191 -11.72 -7.20 11.51
C GLN A 191 -10.71 -7.81 10.52
N LEU A 192 -9.80 -7.02 9.95
CA LEU A 192 -8.74 -7.54 9.10
C LEU A 192 -7.86 -8.53 9.88
N ASN A 193 -7.45 -8.18 11.10
CA ASN A 193 -6.60 -9.05 11.91
C ASN A 193 -7.30 -10.34 12.36
N ILE A 194 -8.59 -10.30 12.72
CA ILE A 194 -9.32 -11.48 13.20
C ILE A 194 -9.87 -12.31 12.05
N ASP A 195 -10.62 -11.68 11.15
CA ASP A 195 -11.47 -12.36 10.17
C ASP A 195 -10.76 -12.60 8.83
N THR A 196 -9.62 -11.93 8.60
CA THR A 196 -8.86 -12.05 7.34
C THR A 196 -7.48 -12.68 7.55
N TRP A 197 -6.72 -12.24 8.56
CA TRP A 197 -5.32 -12.66 8.74
C TRP A 197 -5.05 -13.58 9.94
N GLY A 198 -6.08 -13.96 10.70
CA GLY A 198 -5.96 -14.99 11.74
C GLY A 198 -5.01 -14.65 12.91
N ARG A 199 -4.94 -13.36 13.31
CA ARG A 199 -4.17 -12.82 14.45
C ARG A 199 -2.64 -12.95 14.35
N LYS A 200 -2.08 -13.07 13.15
CA LYS A 200 -0.63 -13.20 12.93
C LYS A 200 -0.15 -12.26 11.84
N THR A 201 0.10 -11.00 12.19
CA THR A 201 0.54 -10.03 11.18
C THR A 201 1.38 -8.90 11.79
N PRO A 202 2.55 -8.58 11.21
CA PRO A 202 3.25 -7.35 11.56
C PRO A 202 2.47 -6.12 11.09
N VAL A 203 2.49 -5.05 11.87
CA VAL A 203 1.96 -3.73 11.49
C VAL A 203 3.11 -2.88 10.98
N LEU A 204 2.97 -2.29 9.80
CA LEU A 204 3.91 -1.32 9.24
C LEU A 204 3.35 0.08 9.42
N ILE A 205 4.10 0.97 10.07
CA ILE A 205 3.72 2.37 10.25
C ILE A 205 4.58 3.23 9.31
N VAL A 206 3.95 4.06 8.49
CA VAL A 206 4.61 4.85 7.43
C VAL A 206 4.10 6.30 7.41
N GLY A 207 4.99 7.25 7.13
CA GLY A 207 4.67 8.68 6.94
C GLY A 207 5.11 9.59 8.10
N GLY A 208 5.79 10.69 7.77
CA GLY A 208 6.20 11.72 8.75
C GLY A 208 7.46 11.40 9.57
N TYR A 209 8.06 10.22 9.40
CA TYR A 209 9.28 9.84 10.09
C TYR A 209 10.54 10.36 9.38
N LYS A 210 11.35 11.10 10.12
CA LYS A 210 12.74 11.45 9.86
C LYS A 210 13.64 10.63 10.80
N PRO A 211 14.94 10.45 10.52
CA PRO A 211 15.87 9.82 11.46
C PRO A 211 15.83 10.43 12.86
N GLU A 212 15.49 11.71 12.96
CA GLU A 212 15.49 12.52 14.18
C GLU A 212 14.26 12.24 15.08
N ASN A 213 13.06 12.16 14.50
CA ASN A 213 11.81 12.01 15.26
C ASN A 213 11.38 10.55 15.42
N VAL A 214 11.91 9.66 14.58
CA VAL A 214 11.65 8.24 14.71
C VAL A 214 12.26 7.75 16.02
N LEU A 215 13.40 8.30 16.50
CA LEU A 215 13.95 8.00 17.82
C LEU A 215 13.01 8.34 18.98
N HIS A 216 12.38 9.53 18.95
CA HIS A 216 11.38 9.91 19.96
C HIS A 216 10.16 8.99 19.91
N ALA A 217 9.63 8.78 18.70
CA ALA A 217 8.51 7.87 18.46
C ALA A 217 8.84 6.45 18.95
N ILE A 218 10.05 5.95 18.68
CA ILE A 218 10.55 4.64 19.11
C ILE A 218 10.66 4.56 20.64
N GLN A 219 11.26 5.56 21.28
CA GLN A 219 11.60 5.48 22.71
C GLN A 219 10.42 5.81 23.63
N HIS A 220 9.41 6.54 23.14
CA HIS A 220 8.35 7.09 24.00
C HIS A 220 6.94 6.71 23.54
N GLU A 221 6.64 6.80 22.24
CA GLU A 221 5.29 6.56 21.69
C GLU A 221 5.04 5.08 21.37
N TYR A 222 6.06 4.38 20.89
CA TYR A 222 6.06 2.99 20.45
C TYR A 222 7.10 2.17 21.23
N LYS A 223 7.41 2.56 22.47
CA LYS A 223 8.45 1.98 23.34
C LYS A 223 8.43 0.47 23.52
N ASP A 224 7.30 -0.16 23.22
CA ASP A 224 7.12 -1.62 23.22
C ASP A 224 7.42 -2.26 21.84
N HIS A 225 8.02 -1.51 20.90
CA HIS A 225 8.29 -1.89 19.50
C HIS A 225 9.74 -1.55 19.08
N ASN A 226 10.43 -2.49 18.43
CA ASN A 226 11.89 -2.42 18.17
C ASN A 226 12.25 -1.88 16.78
N ILE A 227 13.05 -0.80 16.70
CA ILE A 227 13.54 -0.16 15.45
C ILE A 227 14.96 0.44 15.69
N ALA A 228 15.86 0.47 14.67
CA ALA A 228 17.27 0.90 14.79
C ALA A 228 17.73 1.89 13.67
N HIS A 229 18.84 2.62 13.89
CA HIS A 229 19.40 3.66 12.97
C HIS A 229 20.94 3.70 12.96
N GLY A 230 21.56 4.31 11.91
CA GLY A 230 23.01 4.50 11.88
C GLY A 230 23.69 5.27 10.71
N ILE A 231 22.99 5.85 9.72
CA ILE A 231 23.62 6.64 8.63
C ILE A 231 22.78 7.89 8.32
N PRO A 232 23.37 9.09 8.10
CA PRO A 232 22.65 10.26 7.60
C PRO A 232 21.92 9.97 6.28
N LEU A 233 20.65 10.38 6.18
CA LEU A 233 19.87 10.21 4.95
C LEU A 233 20.16 11.34 3.95
N GLN A 234 20.14 11.01 2.67
CA GLN A 234 20.15 11.98 1.59
C GLN A 234 18.87 12.84 1.63
N GLU A 235 19.02 14.16 1.48
CA GLU A 235 17.87 15.06 1.33
C GLU A 235 17.10 14.74 0.04
N TYR A 236 15.78 14.69 0.15
CA TYR A 236 14.90 14.51 -1.00
C TYR A 236 14.66 15.86 -1.70
N ASP A 237 14.46 15.82 -3.01
CA ASP A 237 14.05 16.97 -3.81
C ASP A 237 12.58 16.79 -4.23
N ARG A 238 11.71 17.69 -3.76
CA ARG A 238 10.27 17.59 -4.02
C ARG A 238 9.90 17.90 -5.47
N ASP A 239 10.73 18.66 -6.17
CA ASP A 239 10.43 19.13 -7.52
C ASP A 239 10.58 18.00 -8.55
N THR A 240 11.21 16.89 -8.17
CA THR A 240 11.44 15.73 -9.04
C THR A 240 10.44 14.59 -8.87
N PHE A 241 9.62 14.59 -7.80
CA PHE A 241 8.80 13.43 -7.40
C PHE A 241 7.82 12.91 -8.46
N TYR A 242 7.30 13.81 -9.30
CA TYR A 242 6.28 13.48 -10.29
C TYR A 242 6.68 13.89 -11.70
N THR A 243 7.97 14.14 -11.94
CA THR A 243 8.46 14.53 -13.26
C THR A 243 8.50 13.29 -14.15
N PRO A 244 7.61 13.18 -15.15
CA PRO A 244 7.45 11.93 -15.89
C PRO A 244 8.65 11.70 -16.80
N MET A 245 9.03 10.42 -16.96
CA MET A 245 10.02 9.98 -17.95
C MET A 245 11.42 10.58 -17.78
N GLN A 246 11.78 11.06 -16.59
CA GLN A 246 13.12 11.56 -16.28
C GLN A 246 13.87 10.62 -15.34
N CYS A 247 15.16 10.44 -15.60
CA CYS A 247 16.06 9.73 -14.68
C CYS A 247 16.41 10.60 -13.46
N HIS A 248 16.49 11.92 -13.66
CA HIS A 248 16.86 12.88 -12.64
C HIS A 248 15.83 12.93 -11.51
N GLY A 249 16.30 12.76 -10.27
CA GLY A 249 15.47 12.64 -9.07
C GLY A 249 14.70 11.33 -8.97
N TYR A 250 15.00 10.34 -9.83
CA TYR A 250 14.37 9.02 -9.80
C TYR A 250 15.40 7.90 -9.59
N ALA A 251 16.38 7.79 -10.48
CA ALA A 251 17.38 6.71 -10.48
C ALA A 251 18.83 7.19 -10.27
N ASP A 252 19.04 8.49 -10.08
CA ASP A 252 20.36 9.12 -9.96
C ASP A 252 20.72 9.57 -8.53
N TYR A 253 19.88 9.30 -7.53
CA TYR A 253 20.26 9.48 -6.13
C TYR A 253 21.45 8.55 -5.77
N PRO A 254 22.56 9.10 -5.27
CA PRO A 254 23.76 8.30 -5.03
C PRO A 254 23.61 7.39 -3.81
N PHE A 255 24.27 6.22 -3.83
CA PHE A 255 24.52 5.47 -2.61
C PHE A 255 25.56 6.20 -1.74
N SER A 256 25.52 5.96 -0.43
CA SER A 256 26.51 6.53 0.50
C SER A 256 27.93 6.08 0.16
N SER A 257 28.92 6.90 0.52
CA SER A 257 30.34 6.58 0.31
C SER A 257 30.75 5.29 1.03
N GLU A 258 30.17 5.02 2.21
CA GLU A 258 30.40 3.78 2.97
C GLU A 258 29.89 2.56 2.21
N PHE A 259 28.68 2.63 1.63
CA PHE A 259 28.13 1.55 0.82
C PHE A 259 28.97 1.30 -0.43
N GLN A 260 29.41 2.36 -1.10
CA GLN A 260 30.29 2.28 -2.27
C GLN A 260 31.66 1.67 -1.94
N ALA A 261 32.17 1.89 -0.72
CA ALA A 261 33.41 1.26 -0.26
C ALA A 261 33.24 -0.26 -0.04
N CYS A 262 32.09 -0.70 0.47
CA CYS A 262 31.79 -2.12 0.66
C CYS A 262 31.68 -2.90 -0.66
N LEU A 263 31.28 -2.27 -1.77
CA LEU A 263 31.18 -2.92 -3.08
C LEU A 263 32.53 -3.16 -3.77
N LYS A 264 33.60 -2.50 -3.31
CA LYS A 264 34.94 -2.56 -3.92
C LYS A 264 35.83 -3.65 -3.31
N ASN A 265 35.36 -4.31 -2.24
CA ASN A 265 36.02 -5.41 -1.56
C ASN A 265 35.29 -6.72 -1.85
#